data_AF-A0A914G7Z4-F1
#
_entry.id   AF-A0A914G7Z4-F1
#
_cell.length_a   1.000
_cell.length_b   1.000
_cell.length_c   1.000
_cell.angle_alpha   90.00
_cell.angle_beta   90.00
_cell.angle_gamma   90.00
#
_symmetry.space_group_name_H-M   'P 1'
#
loop_
_entity.id
_entity.type
_entity.pdbx_description
1 polymer ?
#
loop_
_entity_poly.entity_id
_entity_poly.type
_entity_poly.pdbx_seq_one_letter_code
_entity_poly.pdbx_strand_id
1 'polypeptide(L)'
;IIQIDVSAEEFHQNIPTTLPLLGDVGETAQVLRKSLKGWKFDSNSKWMKTLHEKAEKNKETVEKMINDESTPLNYYAAYKALPVVVVVVNNGGIYRGLTPEDFKSVDGDPTLQYPVLSLTPECRYDEMAKAFGGRGVLCRTVDEVRKALPEAYECVEKEQRPTLINLIIANDS
;
A
#
# COMPACT_ATOMS: atom_id res chain seq x y z
N ILE A 1 -9.62 8.92 28.64
CA ILE A 1 -9.06 8.78 27.27
C ILE A 1 -8.02 9.88 27.09
N ILE A 2 -6.83 9.56 26.62
CA ILE A 2 -5.84 10.56 26.18
C ILE A 2 -5.87 10.49 24.65
N GLN A 3 -6.10 11.62 23.99
CA GLN A 3 -6.19 11.68 22.52
C GLN A 3 -5.10 12.61 22.00
N ILE A 4 -4.41 12.18 20.96
CA ILE A 4 -3.44 12.99 20.22
C ILE A 4 -4.02 13.15 18.83
N ASP A 5 -4.21 14.40 18.40
CA ASP A 5 -4.72 14.70 17.07
C ASP A 5 -4.08 15.99 16.54
N VAL A 6 -3.90 16.06 15.22
CA VAL A 6 -3.40 17.28 14.55
C VAL A 6 -4.50 18.32 14.39
N SER A 7 -5.77 17.88 14.41
CA SER A 7 -6.97 18.69 14.27
C SER A 7 -7.64 18.89 15.63
N ALA A 8 -7.83 20.14 16.05
CA ALA A 8 -8.46 20.44 17.34
C ALA A 8 -9.95 20.09 17.35
N GLU A 9 -10.57 20.11 16.17
CA GLU A 9 -11.98 19.84 15.93
C GLU A 9 -12.35 18.37 16.17
N GLU A 10 -11.39 17.45 16.13
CA GLU A 10 -11.59 16.01 16.39
C GLU A 10 -11.69 15.68 17.90
N PHE A 11 -11.32 16.62 18.77
CA PHE A 11 -11.44 16.40 20.20
C PHE A 11 -12.90 16.39 20.64
N HIS A 12 -13.26 15.39 21.45
CA HIS A 12 -14.59 15.24 22.05
C HIS A 12 -15.76 14.94 21.08
N GLN A 13 -15.51 14.74 19.78
CA GLN A 13 -16.56 14.49 18.78
C GLN A 13 -17.35 13.19 19.04
N ASN A 14 -16.65 12.08 19.29
CA ASN A 14 -17.28 10.77 19.48
C ASN A 14 -17.36 10.36 20.96
N ILE A 15 -16.27 10.56 21.70
CA ILE A 15 -16.19 10.23 23.12
C ILE A 15 -15.45 11.37 23.84
N PRO A 16 -15.89 11.81 25.03
CA PRO A 16 -15.17 12.81 25.80
C PRO A 16 -13.74 12.38 26.13
N THR A 17 -12.78 13.19 25.69
CA THR A 17 -11.36 13.01 25.98
C THR A 17 -10.99 13.67 27.31
N THR A 18 -10.18 12.99 28.13
CA THR A 18 -9.72 13.48 29.44
C THR A 18 -8.53 14.42 29.30
N LEU A 19 -7.65 14.15 28.32
CA LEU A 19 -6.49 14.97 28.00
C LEU A 19 -6.31 15.03 26.48
N PRO A 20 -6.69 16.14 25.82
CA PRO A 20 -6.39 16.35 24.41
C PRO A 20 -4.97 16.89 24.24
N LEU A 21 -4.23 16.34 23.28
CA LEU A 21 -2.88 16.79 22.90
C LEU A 21 -2.92 17.17 21.41
N LEU A 22 -2.85 18.48 21.14
CA LEU A 22 -2.85 19.00 19.77
C LEU A 22 -1.45 18.92 19.16
N GLY A 23 -1.27 18.14 18.10
CA GLY A 23 -0.02 18.03 17.37
C GLY A 23 0.11 16.75 16.55
N ASP A 24 1.20 16.67 15.79
CA ASP A 24 1.57 15.46 15.05
C ASP A 24 1.84 14.28 16.00
N VAL A 25 1.32 13.10 15.66
CA VAL A 25 1.44 11.90 16.49
C VAL A 25 2.88 11.41 16.61
N GLY A 26 3.68 11.56 15.55
CA GLY A 26 5.08 11.16 15.52
C GLY A 26 5.92 12.03 16.46
N GLU A 27 5.81 13.35 16.34
CA GLU A 27 6.54 14.31 17.18
C GLU A 27 6.11 14.20 18.66
N THR A 28 4.79 14.08 18.92
CA THR A 28 4.27 13.89 20.27
C THR A 28 4.79 12.58 20.89
N ALA A 29 4.79 11.48 20.13
CA ALA A 29 5.32 10.19 20.59
C ALA A 29 6.83 10.24 20.88
N GLN A 30 7.61 10.99 20.08
CA GLN A 30 9.04 11.19 20.33
C GLN A 30 9.28 11.93 21.66
N VAL A 31 8.53 13.01 21.92
CA VAL A 31 8.62 13.77 23.17
C VAL A 31 8.23 12.90 24.36
N LEU A 32 7.13 12.12 24.25
CA LEU A 32 6.72 11.18 25.29
C LEU A 32 7.79 10.13 25.58
N ARG A 33 8.39 9.54 24.53
CA ARG A 33 9.47 8.55 24.67
C ARG A 33 10.67 9.13 25.41
N LYS A 34 11.09 10.36 25.09
CA LYS A 34 12.18 11.06 25.80
C LYS A 34 11.84 11.27 27.28
N SER A 35 10.61 11.70 27.56
CA SER A 35 10.11 11.95 28.93
C SER A 35 9.99 10.68 29.77
N LEU A 36 9.69 9.53 29.16
CA LEU A 36 9.61 8.23 29.84
C LEU A 36 10.97 7.71 30.33
N LYS A 37 12.10 8.28 29.89
CA LYS A 37 13.47 7.94 30.36
C LYS A 37 13.76 6.44 30.34
N GLY A 38 13.30 5.73 29.31
CA GLY A 38 13.52 4.30 29.15
C GLY A 38 12.62 3.41 30.00
N TRP A 39 11.62 3.97 30.70
CA TRP A 39 10.56 3.19 31.31
C TRP A 39 9.91 2.27 30.27
N LYS A 40 9.68 1.02 30.68
CA LYS A 40 9.00 0.00 29.87
C LYS A 40 7.89 -0.60 30.70
N PHE A 41 6.77 -0.83 30.05
CA PHE A 41 5.71 -1.62 30.64
C PHE A 41 6.14 -3.08 30.76
N ASP A 42 5.68 -3.77 31.80
CA ASP A 42 5.99 -5.18 32.02
C ASP A 42 5.31 -6.05 30.96
N SER A 43 6.13 -6.63 30.08
CA SER A 43 5.69 -7.56 29.03
C SER A 43 5.11 -8.86 29.56
N ASN A 44 5.43 -9.23 30.81
CA ASN A 44 4.93 -10.45 31.45
C ASN A 44 3.68 -10.21 32.30
N SER A 45 3.18 -8.97 32.34
CA SER A 45 1.99 -8.62 33.10
C SER A 45 0.77 -9.43 32.65
N LYS A 46 -0.18 -9.61 33.57
CA LYS A 46 -1.45 -10.32 33.27
C LYS A 46 -2.16 -9.70 32.05
N TRP A 47 -2.17 -8.38 31.94
CA TRP A 47 -2.79 -7.68 30.82
C TRP A 47 -2.10 -7.99 29.48
N MET A 48 -0.76 -7.97 29.42
CA MET A 48 -0.03 -8.31 28.19
C MET A 48 -0.29 -9.75 27.75
N LYS A 49 -0.29 -10.70 28.69
CA LYS A 49 -0.62 -12.10 28.39
C LYS A 49 -2.02 -12.24 27.81
N THR A 50 -3.02 -11.62 28.45
CA THR A 50 -4.40 -11.63 27.95
C THR A 50 -4.54 -10.95 26.58
N LEU A 51 -3.78 -9.87 26.33
CA LEU A 51 -3.78 -9.19 25.03
C LEU A 51 -3.24 -10.12 23.94
N HIS A 52 -2.12 -10.79 24.18
CA HIS A 52 -1.53 -11.75 23.25
C HIS A 52 -2.47 -12.94 22.99
N GLU A 53 -3.05 -13.54 24.03
CA GLU A 53 -4.02 -14.64 23.89
C GLU A 53 -5.23 -14.23 23.05
N LYS A 54 -5.78 -13.02 23.28
CA LYS A 54 -6.88 -12.50 22.45
C LYS A 54 -6.45 -12.20 21.02
N ALA A 55 -5.26 -11.65 20.81
CA ALA A 55 -4.73 -11.36 19.49
C ALA A 55 -4.59 -12.64 18.66
N GLU A 56 -4.02 -13.70 19.24
CA GLU A 56 -3.90 -15.01 18.58
C GLU A 56 -5.27 -15.61 18.27
N LYS A 57 -6.20 -15.61 19.25
CA LYS A 57 -7.57 -16.10 19.02
C LYS A 57 -8.30 -15.32 17.93
N ASN A 58 -8.14 -14.00 17.89
CA ASN A 58 -8.71 -13.16 16.85
C ASN A 58 -8.09 -13.48 15.49
N LYS A 59 -6.77 -13.68 15.43
CA LYS A 59 -6.07 -14.06 14.20
C LYS A 59 -6.59 -15.39 13.65
N GLU A 60 -6.68 -16.43 14.48
CA GLU A 60 -7.25 -17.73 14.09
C GLU A 60 -8.70 -17.61 13.58
N THR A 61 -9.49 -16.74 14.22
CA THR A 61 -10.88 -16.51 13.84
C THR A 61 -10.96 -15.81 12.48
N VAL A 62 -10.14 -14.77 12.27
CA VAL A 62 -10.06 -14.04 11.00
C VAL A 62 -9.54 -14.94 9.88
N GLU A 63 -8.51 -15.75 10.13
CA GLU A 63 -7.99 -16.72 9.15
C GLU A 63 -9.07 -17.71 8.70
N LYS A 64 -9.92 -18.19 9.61
CA LYS A 64 -11.07 -19.03 9.25
C LYS A 64 -12.07 -18.28 8.35
N MET A 65 -12.34 -17.00 8.64
CA MET A 65 -13.24 -16.17 7.84
C MET A 65 -12.66 -15.85 6.46
N ILE A 66 -11.35 -15.61 6.35
CA ILE A 66 -10.65 -15.39 5.07
C ILE A 66 -10.80 -16.62 4.15
N ASN A 67 -10.80 -17.82 4.72
CA ASN A 67 -10.89 -19.06 3.96
C ASN A 67 -12.33 -19.58 3.77
N ASP A 68 -13.34 -18.86 4.27
CA ASP A 68 -14.74 -19.22 4.10
C ASP A 68 -15.27 -18.67 2.76
N GLU A 69 -15.39 -19.57 1.77
CA GLU A 69 -15.88 -19.29 0.41
C GLU A 69 -17.39 -19.54 0.24
N SER A 70 -18.14 -19.64 1.34
CA SER A 70 -19.59 -19.79 1.27
C SER A 70 -20.27 -18.60 0.57
N THR A 71 -21.39 -18.86 -0.10
CA THR A 71 -22.20 -17.82 -0.75
C THR A 71 -23.40 -17.45 0.14
N PRO A 72 -23.64 -16.16 0.45
CA PRO A 72 -22.91 -14.98 -0.02
C PRO A 72 -21.53 -14.81 0.63
N LEU A 73 -20.56 -14.33 -0.14
CA LEU A 73 -19.17 -14.19 0.30
C LEU A 73 -19.07 -13.21 1.48
N ASN A 74 -18.30 -13.59 2.52
CA ASN A 74 -18.08 -12.73 3.67
C ASN A 74 -17.00 -11.65 3.39
N TYR A 75 -17.00 -10.57 4.18
CA TYR A 75 -16.05 -9.45 4.01
C TYR A 75 -14.58 -9.85 4.10
N TYR A 76 -14.24 -10.85 4.91
CA TYR A 76 -12.85 -11.23 5.14
C TYR A 76 -12.29 -12.09 4.01
N ALA A 77 -13.13 -12.82 3.27
CA ALA A 77 -12.70 -13.57 2.10
C ALA A 77 -12.08 -12.66 1.02
N ALA A 78 -12.42 -11.36 0.99
CA ALA A 78 -11.76 -10.39 0.12
C ALA A 78 -10.27 -10.15 0.45
N TYR A 79 -9.82 -10.46 1.68
CA TYR A 79 -8.40 -10.43 2.05
C TYR A 79 -7.63 -11.65 1.58
N LYS A 80 -8.31 -12.69 1.08
CA LYS A 80 -7.63 -13.78 0.38
C LYS A 80 -7.05 -13.20 -0.91
N ALA A 81 -5.76 -13.42 -1.11
CA ALA A 81 -5.08 -12.94 -2.30
C ALA A 81 -5.76 -13.52 -3.55
N LEU A 82 -6.36 -12.66 -4.36
CA LEU A 82 -6.98 -13.08 -5.60
C LEU A 82 -5.87 -13.40 -6.62
N PRO A 83 -5.88 -14.57 -7.26
CA PRO A 83 -4.87 -14.98 -8.24
C PRO A 83 -5.06 -14.22 -9.55
N VAL A 84 -4.69 -12.94 -9.58
CA VAL A 84 -4.89 -12.04 -10.71
C VAL A 84 -3.55 -11.67 -11.34
N VAL A 85 -3.50 -11.75 -12.67
CA VAL A 85 -2.44 -11.16 -13.49
C VAL A 85 -2.94 -9.84 -14.04
N VAL A 86 -2.26 -8.74 -13.73
CA VAL A 86 -2.56 -7.39 -14.24
C VAL A 86 -1.47 -6.99 -15.23
N VAL A 87 -1.86 -6.59 -16.43
CA VAL A 87 -0.94 -6.02 -17.43
C VAL A 87 -1.22 -4.54 -17.55
N VAL A 88 -0.25 -3.72 -17.16
CA VAL A 88 -0.30 -2.26 -17.36
C VAL A 88 0.44 -1.95 -18.65
N VAL A 89 -0.28 -1.47 -19.65
CA VAL A 89 0.32 -0.91 -20.87
C VAL A 89 0.64 0.55 -20.59
N ASN A 90 1.90 0.82 -20.27
CA ASN A 90 2.36 2.08 -19.71
C ASN A 90 2.97 2.97 -20.80
N ASN A 91 2.19 3.93 -21.27
CA ASN A 91 2.57 4.95 -22.24
C ASN A 91 2.96 6.30 -21.59
N GLY A 92 3.00 6.38 -20.26
CA GLY A 92 3.36 7.59 -19.51
C GLY A 92 2.35 8.74 -19.55
N GLY A 93 1.09 8.51 -19.95
CA GLY A 93 0.09 9.58 -20.01
C GLY A 93 -1.30 9.15 -20.43
N ILE A 94 -2.26 10.06 -20.31
CA ILE A 94 -3.60 9.91 -20.85
C ILE A 94 -3.52 10.22 -22.35
N TYR A 95 -3.70 9.22 -23.21
CA TYR A 95 -3.42 9.24 -24.65
C TYR A 95 -1.92 9.33 -25.00
N ARG A 96 -1.27 10.47 -24.74
CA ARG A 96 0.16 10.71 -25.06
C ARG A 96 0.92 11.11 -23.80
N GLY A 97 1.91 10.29 -23.42
CA GLY A 97 2.86 10.64 -22.36
C GLY A 97 4.03 11.47 -22.88
N LEU A 98 4.80 12.02 -21.94
CA LEU A 98 6.12 12.58 -22.24
C LEU A 98 7.17 11.48 -22.22
N THR A 99 8.19 11.62 -23.04
CA THR A 99 9.41 10.82 -22.88
C THR A 99 10.11 11.21 -21.57
N PRO A 100 10.92 10.33 -20.97
CA PRO A 100 11.74 10.71 -19.80
C PRO A 100 12.64 11.92 -20.05
N GLU A 101 13.10 12.10 -21.29
CA GLU A 101 13.90 13.23 -21.74
C GLU A 101 13.06 14.52 -21.76
N ASP A 102 11.90 14.49 -22.42
CA ASP A 102 11.00 15.66 -22.50
C ASP A 102 10.55 16.09 -21.10
N PHE A 103 10.22 15.13 -20.23
CA PHE A 103 9.82 15.39 -18.86
C PHE A 103 10.91 16.10 -18.05
N LYS A 104 12.19 15.77 -18.27
CA LYS A 104 13.32 16.44 -17.62
C LYS A 104 13.67 17.79 -18.25
N SER A 105 13.30 18.00 -19.51
CA SER A 105 13.61 19.22 -20.26
C SER A 105 12.71 20.40 -19.91
N VAL A 106 11.62 20.15 -19.19
CA VAL A 106 10.70 21.20 -18.73
C VAL A 106 11.38 22.07 -17.68
N ASP A 107 11.54 23.35 -18.00
CA ASP A 107 12.07 24.38 -17.11
C ASP A 107 10.93 25.21 -16.50
N GLY A 108 11.10 25.67 -15.27
CA GLY A 108 10.07 26.40 -14.51
C GLY A 108 9.14 25.53 -13.66
N ASP A 109 7.98 26.09 -13.27
CA ASP A 109 7.01 25.41 -12.39
C ASP A 109 6.35 24.21 -13.10
N PRO A 110 6.59 22.98 -12.64
CA PRO A 110 6.06 21.78 -13.29
C PRO A 110 4.53 21.73 -13.30
N THR A 111 3.86 22.37 -12.34
CA THR A 111 2.38 22.41 -12.26
C THR A 111 1.75 23.26 -13.36
N LEU A 112 2.54 24.16 -13.97
CA LEU A 112 2.10 25.05 -15.04
C LEU A 112 2.56 24.59 -16.43
N GLN A 113 3.67 23.84 -16.49
CA GLN A 113 4.36 23.53 -17.74
C GLN A 113 4.07 22.12 -18.28
N TYR A 114 3.77 21.15 -17.42
CA TYR A 114 3.42 19.82 -17.93
C TYR A 114 2.04 19.84 -18.60
N PRO A 115 1.88 19.18 -19.76
CA PRO A 115 0.57 18.95 -20.32
C PRO A 115 -0.32 18.23 -19.31
N VAL A 116 -1.58 18.64 -19.19
CA VAL A 116 -2.54 18.06 -18.22
C VAL A 116 -2.78 16.56 -18.39
N LEU A 117 -2.38 16.01 -19.54
CA LEU A 117 -2.51 14.59 -19.87
C LEU A 117 -1.24 13.79 -19.56
N SER A 118 -0.13 14.45 -19.23
CA SER A 118 1.14 13.81 -18.95
C SER A 118 1.17 13.26 -17.52
N LEU A 119 1.54 11.99 -17.40
CA LEU A 119 1.79 11.34 -16.12
C LEU A 119 3.31 11.16 -15.96
N THR A 120 3.73 10.67 -14.79
CA THR A 120 5.14 10.32 -14.56
C THR A 120 5.61 9.31 -15.62
N PRO A 121 6.63 9.63 -16.43
CA PRO A 121 7.18 8.71 -17.41
C PRO A 121 7.66 7.42 -16.75
N GLU A 122 7.35 6.29 -17.36
CA GLU A 122 7.76 4.97 -16.90
C GLU A 122 7.44 4.70 -15.42
N CYS A 123 6.30 5.22 -14.95
CA CYS A 123 5.86 5.02 -13.56
C CYS A 123 5.98 3.54 -13.15
N ARG A 124 6.63 3.29 -12.00
CA ARG A 124 7.04 1.95 -11.56
C ARG A 124 5.92 1.20 -10.84
N TYR A 125 4.83 0.92 -11.56
CA TYR A 125 3.70 0.12 -11.05
C TYR A 125 4.11 -1.28 -10.58
N ASP A 126 5.18 -1.83 -11.16
CA ASP A 126 5.77 -3.10 -10.73
C ASP A 126 6.37 -3.02 -9.32
N GLU A 127 6.96 -1.88 -8.92
CA GLU A 127 7.43 -1.69 -7.53
C GLU A 127 6.25 -1.52 -6.57
N MET A 128 5.15 -0.87 -7.01
CA MET A 128 3.91 -0.81 -6.23
C MET A 128 3.39 -2.22 -5.92
N ALA A 129 3.34 -3.11 -6.91
CA ALA A 129 2.92 -4.49 -6.69
C ALA A 129 3.78 -5.20 -5.64
N LYS A 130 5.12 -5.01 -5.68
CA LYS A 130 6.04 -5.57 -4.68
C LYS A 130 5.80 -5.01 -3.28
N ALA A 131 5.56 -3.70 -3.17
CA ALA A 131 5.31 -3.03 -1.88
C ALA A 131 4.08 -3.58 -1.16
N PHE A 132 3.07 -4.05 -1.90
CA PHE A 132 1.86 -4.69 -1.37
C PHE A 132 1.94 -6.22 -1.31
N GLY A 133 3.13 -6.81 -1.42
CA GLY A 133 3.35 -8.26 -1.29
C GLY A 133 3.06 -9.08 -2.56
N GLY A 134 2.72 -8.42 -3.67
CA GLY A 134 2.58 -9.04 -4.99
C GLY A 134 3.92 -9.22 -5.71
N ARG A 135 3.86 -9.79 -6.91
CA ARG A 135 5.00 -9.85 -7.84
C ARG A 135 4.89 -8.70 -8.84
N GLY A 136 5.99 -7.98 -9.06
CA GLY A 136 6.08 -6.94 -10.07
C GLY A 136 7.16 -7.25 -11.10
N VAL A 137 6.82 -7.14 -12.38
CA VAL A 137 7.74 -7.35 -13.51
C VAL A 137 7.68 -6.12 -14.43
N LEU A 138 8.84 -5.58 -14.78
CA LEU A 138 8.97 -4.52 -15.78
C LEU A 138 9.38 -5.13 -17.12
N CYS A 139 8.66 -4.80 -18.19
CA CYS A 139 8.96 -5.24 -19.55
C CYS A 139 9.05 -4.04 -20.49
N ARG A 140 9.94 -4.12 -21.48
CA ARG A 140 10.17 -3.12 -22.53
C ARG A 140 10.17 -3.74 -23.93
N THR A 141 10.35 -5.06 -24.01
CA THR A 141 10.43 -5.79 -25.27
C THR A 141 9.37 -6.90 -25.35
N VAL A 142 9.05 -7.30 -26.57
CA VAL A 142 8.11 -8.41 -26.82
C VAL A 142 8.62 -9.72 -26.22
N ASP A 143 9.93 -9.96 -26.23
CA ASP A 143 10.52 -11.19 -25.68
C ASP A 143 10.42 -11.24 -24.15
N GLU A 144 10.59 -10.10 -23.47
CA GLU A 144 10.35 -10.00 -22.03
C GLU A 144 8.89 -10.29 -21.68
N VAL A 145 7.94 -9.78 -22.48
CA VAL A 145 6.50 -10.06 -22.28
C VAL A 145 6.18 -11.54 -22.50
N ARG A 146 6.71 -12.15 -23.56
CA ARG A 146 6.54 -13.59 -23.85
C ARG A 146 7.04 -14.47 -22.72
N LYS A 147 8.13 -14.06 -22.05
CA LYS A 147 8.66 -14.75 -20.88
C LYS A 147 7.85 -14.48 -19.61
N ALA A 148 7.46 -13.22 -19.37
CA ALA A 148 6.80 -12.81 -18.15
C ALA A 148 5.38 -13.37 -17.98
N LEU A 149 4.62 -13.48 -19.07
CA LEU A 149 3.22 -13.94 -19.01
C LEU A 149 3.06 -15.38 -18.47
N PRO A 150 3.76 -16.41 -18.99
CA PRO A 150 3.70 -17.76 -18.43
C PRO A 150 4.12 -17.80 -16.96
N GLU A 151 5.20 -17.12 -16.60
CA GLU A 151 5.68 -17.07 -15.21
C GLU A 151 4.67 -16.37 -14.28
N ALA A 152 3.93 -15.37 -14.78
CA ALA A 152 2.89 -14.69 -14.02
C ALA A 152 1.71 -15.62 -13.75
N TYR A 153 1.26 -16.38 -14.75
CA TYR A 153 0.21 -17.39 -14.58
C TYR A 153 0.62 -18.49 -13.60
N GLU A 154 1.85 -18.99 -13.70
CA GLU A 154 2.37 -19.99 -12.77
C GLU A 154 2.43 -19.45 -11.33
N CYS A 155 2.85 -18.19 -11.15
CA CYS A 155 2.93 -17.54 -9.85
C CYS A 155 1.55 -17.37 -9.20
N VAL A 156 0.53 -16.91 -9.95
CA VAL A 156 -0.82 -16.76 -9.39
C VAL A 156 -1.46 -18.12 -9.07
N GLU A 157 -1.20 -19.15 -9.88
CA GLU A 157 -1.76 -20.49 -9.68
C GLU A 157 -1.15 -21.18 -8.46
N LYS A 158 0.19 -21.22 -8.38
CA LYS A 158 0.91 -21.98 -7.35
C LYS A 158 1.10 -21.22 -6.04
N GLU A 159 1.31 -19.91 -6.11
CA GLU A 159 1.67 -19.10 -4.93
C GLU A 159 0.49 -18.23 -4.46
N GLN A 160 -0.62 -18.19 -5.19
CA GLN A 160 -1.75 -17.28 -4.93
C GLN A 160 -1.29 -15.82 -4.81
N ARG A 161 -0.21 -15.46 -5.51
CA ARG A 161 0.42 -14.14 -5.41
C ARG A 161 0.04 -13.29 -6.63
N PRO A 162 -0.68 -12.17 -6.44
CA PRO A 162 -1.04 -11.26 -7.54
C PRO A 162 0.22 -10.82 -8.27
N THR A 163 0.17 -10.83 -9.60
CA THR A 163 1.32 -10.45 -10.44
C THR A 163 0.96 -9.27 -11.33
N LEU A 164 1.79 -8.22 -11.31
CA LEU A 164 1.68 -7.07 -12.21
C LEU A 164 2.84 -7.08 -13.21
N ILE A 165 2.50 -7.02 -14.50
CA ILE A 165 3.44 -6.81 -15.60
C ILE A 165 3.28 -5.38 -16.10
N ASN A 166 4.30 -4.55 -15.85
CA ASN A 166 4.38 -3.16 -16.29
C ASN A 166 5.10 -3.13 -17.65
N LEU A 167 4.34 -3.00 -18.73
CA LEU A 167 4.87 -2.96 -20.09
C LEU A 167 5.06 -1.51 -20.52
N ILE A 168 6.31 -1.05 -20.57
CA ILE A 168 6.62 0.26 -21.13
C ILE A 168 6.46 0.19 -22.64
N ILE A 169 5.61 1.05 -23.18
CA ILE A 169 5.44 1.21 -24.62
C ILE A 169 5.95 2.58 -25.05
N ALA A 170 6.43 2.63 -26.28
CA ALA A 170 6.92 3.86 -26.87
C ALA A 170 5.76 4.88 -27.05
N ASN A 171 6.09 6.14 -26.85
CA ASN A 171 5.19 7.30 -26.89
C ASN A 171 5.60 8.31 -27.97
N ASP A 172 6.48 7.89 -28.87
CA ASP A 172 6.90 8.56 -30.10
C ASP A 172 5.93 8.24 -31.26
N SER A 173 4.77 8.91 -31.24
CA SER A 173 3.92 9.05 -32.42
C SER A 173 4.20 10.37 -33.14
#